data_AF-A0A1E3LS35-F1
#
_entry.id   AF-A0A1E3LS35-F1
#
_cell.length_a   1.000
_cell.length_b   1.000
_cell.length_c   1.000
_cell.angle_alpha   90.00
_cell.angle_beta   90.00
_cell.angle_gamma   90.00
#
_symmetry.space_group_name_H-M   'P 1'
#
loop_
_entity.id
_entity.type
_entity.pdbx_description
1 polymer ?
#
loop_
_entity_poly.entity_id
_entity_poly.type
_entity_poly.pdbx_seq_one_letter_code
_entity_poly.pdbx_strand_id
1 'polypeptide(L)'
;MAWHEAYEVVCANDTLYCVVGQLDAQAALDAAGGKHVVSLPEAKFSNATFARFLAKVAHSFAVAALGADGFHPVLPNFIRNGGDKPRIFVGGELEIPPAQPYAYEIDLGTMQSANGSRYLAVRMRLLSYLGTPVYTVIVGDRFEGDLASVGHGYAKPIQVAIMGDDGVPIFSAGQ
;
A
#
# COMPACT_ATOMS: atom_id res chain seq x y z
N MET A 1 -19.75 5.74 14.58
CA MET A 1 -20.66 4.66 14.13
C MET A 1 -19.76 3.47 13.83
N ALA A 2 -19.60 2.58 14.81
CA ALA A 2 -18.55 1.57 14.84
C ALA A 2 -19.07 0.27 14.22
N TRP A 3 -18.43 -0.17 13.13
CA TRP A 3 -18.66 -1.48 12.52
C TRP A 3 -17.78 -2.50 13.25
N HIS A 4 -18.32 -3.11 14.31
CA HIS A 4 -17.71 -4.24 15.00
C HIS A 4 -18.55 -5.48 14.70
N GLU A 5 -18.34 -6.11 13.55
CA GLU A 5 -18.80 -7.48 13.33
C GLU A 5 -17.60 -8.40 13.63
N ALA A 6 -17.75 -9.23 14.67
CA ALA A 6 -16.80 -10.30 14.95
C ALA A 6 -16.93 -11.39 13.87
N TYR A 7 -15.80 -11.87 13.37
CA TYR A 7 -15.75 -12.94 12.38
C TYR A 7 -15.23 -14.21 13.06
N GLU A 8 -16.00 -15.30 13.02
CA GLU A 8 -15.59 -16.59 13.56
C GLU A 8 -15.38 -17.57 12.42
N VAL A 9 -14.26 -18.31 12.45
CA VAL A 9 -13.94 -19.29 11.42
C VAL A 9 -13.97 -20.68 12.01
N VAL A 10 -14.75 -21.54 11.36
CA VAL A 10 -14.97 -22.92 11.75
C VAL A 10 -14.24 -23.82 10.76
N CYS A 11 -13.40 -24.72 11.25
CA CYS A 11 -12.74 -25.72 10.41
C CYS A 11 -13.44 -27.07 10.56
N ALA A 12 -13.96 -27.60 9.46
CA ALA A 12 -14.56 -28.93 9.40
C ALA A 12 -14.07 -29.68 8.15
N ASN A 13 -13.60 -30.92 8.33
CA ASN A 13 -13.18 -31.82 7.25
C ASN A 13 -12.23 -31.16 6.21
N ASP A 14 -11.12 -30.57 6.69
CA ASP A 14 -10.11 -29.86 5.88
C ASP A 14 -10.64 -28.65 5.07
N THR A 15 -11.85 -28.19 5.36
CA THR A 15 -12.48 -27.02 4.74
C THR A 15 -12.70 -25.93 5.78
N LEU A 16 -12.30 -24.70 5.44
CA LEU A 16 -12.50 -23.51 6.27
C LEU A 16 -13.84 -22.86 5.92
N TYR A 17 -14.71 -22.73 6.92
CA TYR A 17 -15.99 -22.05 6.84
C TYR A 17 -15.90 -20.72 7.59
N CYS A 18 -16.11 -19.60 6.89
CA CYS A 18 -16.21 -18.28 7.52
C CYS A 18 -17.66 -18.04 7.93
N VAL A 19 -17.93 -17.93 9.23
CA VAL A 19 -19.24 -17.59 9.78
C VAL A 19 -19.24 -16.10 10.09
N VAL A 20 -20.02 -15.34 9.32
CA VAL A 20 -20.18 -13.90 9.49
C VAL A 20 -21.43 -13.66 10.33
N GLY A 21 -21.25 -13.06 11.51
CA GLY A 21 -22.34 -12.65 12.40
C GLY A 21 -22.32 -13.33 13.79
N GLN A 22 -23.15 -12.82 14.69
CA GLN A 22 -23.31 -13.23 16.09
C GLN A 22 -24.09 -14.56 16.21
N LEU A 23 -23.68 -15.58 15.44
CA LEU A 23 -24.14 -16.95 15.59
C LEU A 23 -23.18 -17.67 16.53
N ASP A 24 -23.68 -18.39 17.52
CA ASP A 24 -22.86 -19.20 18.43
C ASP A 24 -21.94 -20.12 17.60
N ALA A 25 -20.64 -19.77 17.54
CA ALA A 25 -19.61 -20.54 16.84
C ALA A 25 -19.68 -22.04 17.14
N GLN A 26 -20.07 -22.38 18.36
CA GLN A 26 -20.21 -23.75 18.82
C GLN A 26 -21.39 -24.48 18.15
N ALA A 27 -22.54 -23.82 17.97
CA ALA A 27 -23.68 -24.41 17.27
C ALA A 27 -23.38 -24.60 15.76
N ALA A 28 -22.62 -23.67 15.17
CA ALA A 28 -22.15 -23.80 13.79
C ALA A 28 -21.11 -24.93 13.65
N LEU A 29 -20.23 -25.10 14.64
CA LEU A 29 -19.28 -26.21 14.71
C LEU A 29 -20.01 -27.57 14.74
N ASP A 30 -21.01 -27.69 15.61
CA ASP A 30 -21.76 -28.92 15.81
C ASP A 30 -22.57 -29.30 14.56
N ALA A 31 -23.17 -28.32 13.89
CA ALA A 31 -23.89 -28.54 12.61
C ALA A 31 -22.95 -28.91 11.45
N ALA A 32 -21.73 -28.37 11.42
CA ALA A 32 -20.74 -28.64 10.39
C ALA A 32 -19.91 -29.92 10.66
N GLY A 33 -20.04 -30.55 11.83
CA GLY A 33 -19.19 -31.66 12.27
C GLY A 33 -17.72 -31.25 12.44
N GLY A 34 -17.46 -29.97 12.72
CA GLY A 34 -16.11 -29.46 12.92
C GLY A 34 -15.55 -29.86 14.28
N LYS A 35 -14.22 -29.79 14.42
CA LYS A 35 -13.51 -30.23 15.65
C LYS A 35 -13.06 -29.09 16.53
N HIS A 36 -12.86 -27.90 15.96
CA HIS A 36 -12.33 -26.73 16.65
C HIS A 36 -12.98 -25.44 16.13
N VAL A 37 -13.42 -24.60 17.06
CA VAL A 37 -13.64 -23.17 16.79
C VAL A 37 -12.30 -22.48 16.93
N VAL A 38 -11.85 -21.81 15.86
CA VAL A 38 -10.68 -20.92 15.94
C VAL A 38 -11.21 -19.51 15.77
N SER A 39 -11.25 -18.77 16.87
CA SER A 39 -11.37 -17.32 16.79
C SER A 39 -10.11 -16.83 16.07
N LEU A 40 -10.26 -16.40 14.82
CA LEU A 40 -9.15 -15.72 14.16
C LEU A 40 -8.92 -14.44 14.97
N PRO A 41 -7.70 -14.19 15.45
CA PRO A 41 -7.40 -12.89 16.02
C PRO A 41 -7.80 -11.87 14.95
N GLU A 42 -8.64 -10.90 15.32
CA GLU A 42 -9.02 -9.78 14.45
C GLU A 42 -7.77 -9.37 13.67
N ALA A 43 -7.87 -9.32 12.34
CA ALA A 43 -6.77 -8.86 11.51
C ALA A 43 -6.42 -7.44 11.95
N LYS A 44 -5.42 -7.31 12.85
CA LYS A 44 -4.99 -6.02 13.38
C LYS A 44 -4.30 -5.27 12.26
N PHE A 45 -5.10 -4.56 11.47
CA PHE A 45 -4.63 -3.73 10.39
C PHE A 45 -4.03 -2.44 10.97
N SER A 46 -2.69 -2.38 10.99
CA SER A 46 -1.96 -1.18 11.39
C SER A 46 -1.55 -0.40 10.15
N ASN A 47 -2.06 0.83 10.01
CA ASN A 47 -1.68 1.74 8.92
C ASN A 47 -0.16 1.91 8.81
N ALA A 48 0.55 1.96 9.94
CA ALA A 48 2.01 2.07 9.96
C ALA A 48 2.69 0.79 9.42
N THR A 49 2.15 -0.38 9.76
CA THR A 49 2.67 -1.67 9.26
C THR A 49 2.43 -1.80 7.76
N PHE A 50 1.24 -1.42 7.30
CA PHE A 50 0.91 -1.42 5.87
C PHE A 50 1.75 -0.41 5.07
N ALA A 51 1.94 0.81 5.59
CA ALA A 51 2.81 1.80 4.97
C ALA A 51 4.27 1.32 4.87
N ARG A 52 4.79 0.62 5.90
CA ARG A 52 6.12 0.01 5.85
C ARG A 52 6.20 -1.12 4.81
N PHE A 53 5.13 -1.89 4.66
CA PHE A 53 5.06 -2.90 3.61
C PHE A 53 5.14 -2.26 2.21
N LEU A 54 4.32 -1.22 1.94
CA LEU A 54 4.39 -0.47 0.69
C LEU A 54 5.77 0.15 0.45
N ALA A 55 6.40 0.69 1.49
CA ALA A 55 7.76 1.25 1.41
C ALA A 55 8.81 0.20 1.02
N LYS A 56 8.71 -1.02 1.55
CA LYS A 56 9.62 -2.12 1.16
C LYS A 56 9.48 -2.50 -0.31
N VAL A 57 8.23 -2.62 -0.79
CA VAL A 57 7.95 -2.93 -2.19
C VAL A 57 8.50 -1.83 -3.09
N ALA A 58 8.19 -0.56 -2.78
CA ALA A 58 8.63 0.59 -3.56
C ALA A 58 10.15 0.69 -3.64
N HIS A 59 10.83 0.58 -2.50
CA HIS A 59 12.28 0.67 -2.43
C HIS A 59 12.97 -0.46 -3.20
N SER A 60 12.47 -1.70 -3.07
CA SER A 60 13.03 -2.85 -3.79
C SER A 60 12.85 -2.72 -5.29
N PHE A 61 11.69 -2.22 -5.74
CA PHE A 61 11.44 -1.96 -7.15
C PHE A 61 12.35 -0.85 -7.71
N ALA A 62 12.53 0.26 -6.97
CA ALA A 62 13.43 1.34 -7.37
C ALA A 62 14.88 0.88 -7.48
N VAL A 63 15.36 0.06 -6.53
CA VAL A 63 16.71 -0.54 -6.58
C VAL A 63 16.83 -1.50 -7.77
N ALA A 64 15.80 -2.28 -8.09
CA ALA A 64 15.82 -3.17 -9.25
C ALA A 64 15.86 -2.39 -10.58
N ALA A 65 15.18 -1.25 -10.65
CA ALA A 65 15.10 -0.42 -11.86
C ALA A 65 16.34 0.45 -12.08
N LEU A 66 16.87 1.07 -11.02
CA LEU A 66 17.96 2.07 -11.11
C LEU A 66 19.31 1.55 -10.61
N GLY A 67 19.34 0.41 -9.92
CA GLY A 67 20.50 -0.04 -9.14
C GLY A 67 20.52 0.54 -7.73
N ALA A 68 21.31 -0.08 -6.85
CA ALA A 68 21.41 0.31 -5.44
C ALA A 68 21.96 1.73 -5.24
N ASP A 69 22.86 2.18 -6.13
CA ASP A 69 23.48 3.51 -6.11
C ASP A 69 22.88 4.46 -7.15
N GLY A 70 21.78 4.07 -7.82
CA GLY A 70 21.17 4.83 -8.91
C GLY A 70 20.31 6.02 -8.47
N PHE A 71 20.09 6.19 -7.16
CA PHE A 71 19.32 7.29 -6.58
C PHE A 71 19.71 7.51 -5.11
N HIS A 72 19.25 8.61 -4.50
CA HIS A 72 19.42 8.86 -3.06
C HIS A 72 18.21 8.31 -2.27
N PRO A 73 18.33 7.20 -1.53
CA PRO A 73 17.18 6.56 -0.90
C PRO A 73 16.78 7.20 0.43
N VAL A 74 15.50 7.57 0.57
CA VAL A 74 14.97 8.19 1.83
C VAL A 74 14.23 7.22 2.75
N LEU A 75 13.86 6.04 2.24
CA LEU A 75 13.08 5.03 2.97
C LEU A 75 13.87 4.10 3.94
N PRO A 76 15.21 3.90 3.86
CA PRO A 76 15.88 2.89 4.68
C PRO A 76 15.63 3.01 6.19
N ASN A 77 15.61 4.23 6.73
CA ASN A 77 15.33 4.46 8.16
C ASN A 77 13.89 4.05 8.52
N PHE A 78 12.91 4.51 7.73
CA PHE A 78 11.49 4.17 7.93
C PHE A 78 11.23 2.66 7.79
N ILE A 79 11.88 2.00 6.83
CA ILE A 79 11.75 0.55 6.62
C ILE A 79 12.31 -0.22 7.81
N ARG A 80 13.51 0.12 8.30
CA ARG A 80 14.19 -0.61 9.38
C ARG A 80 13.58 -0.33 10.74
N ASN A 81 13.46 0.94 11.09
CA ASN A 81 13.14 1.36 12.45
C ASN A 81 11.66 1.73 12.61
N GLY A 82 10.92 1.90 11.51
CA GLY A 82 9.60 2.51 11.54
C GLY A 82 9.70 4.02 11.71
N GLY A 83 8.59 4.65 12.13
CA GLY A 83 8.54 6.08 12.42
C GLY A 83 7.11 6.58 12.55
N ASP A 84 6.96 7.72 13.20
CA ASP A 84 5.63 8.28 13.57
C ASP A 84 4.90 8.94 12.40
N LYS A 85 5.58 9.10 11.25
CA LYS A 85 5.08 9.89 10.12
C LYS A 85 5.08 9.12 8.79
N PRO A 86 4.38 7.97 8.67
CA PRO A 86 4.27 7.25 7.40
C PRO A 86 3.64 8.11 6.29
N ARG A 87 2.83 9.10 6.65
CA ARG A 87 2.09 9.99 5.74
C ARG A 87 2.98 10.85 4.86
N ILE A 88 4.22 11.12 5.26
CA ILE A 88 5.14 11.96 4.47
C ILE A 88 5.75 11.19 3.30
N PHE A 89 5.82 9.86 3.40
CA PHE A 89 6.43 9.01 2.39
C PHE A 89 5.41 8.22 1.58
N VAL A 90 4.26 7.89 2.17
CA VAL A 90 3.22 7.06 1.57
C VAL A 90 1.94 7.87 1.42
N GLY A 91 1.54 8.09 0.17
CA GLY A 91 0.26 8.66 -0.23
C GLY A 91 -0.61 7.66 -0.99
N GLY A 92 -1.77 8.15 -1.43
CA GLY A 92 -2.67 7.39 -2.29
C GLY A 92 -3.53 8.33 -3.13
N GLU A 93 -4.11 7.80 -4.21
CA GLU A 93 -5.07 8.53 -5.03
C GLU A 93 -6.44 8.54 -4.33
N LEU A 94 -7.12 9.69 -4.36
CA LEU A 94 -8.47 9.84 -3.80
C LEU A 94 -9.51 9.09 -4.63
N GLU A 95 -9.32 9.09 -5.94
CA GLU A 95 -10.16 8.34 -6.87
C GLU A 95 -9.65 6.90 -6.95
N ILE A 96 -10.54 5.94 -6.69
CA ILE A 96 -10.23 4.52 -6.80
C ILE A 96 -10.56 4.09 -8.23
N PRO A 97 -9.57 3.70 -9.06
CA PRO A 97 -9.85 3.30 -10.42
C PRO A 97 -10.68 2.01 -10.47
N PRO A 98 -11.36 1.68 -11.57
CA PRO A 98 -12.08 0.41 -11.71
C PRO A 98 -11.13 -0.79 -11.59
N ALA A 99 -11.69 -1.96 -11.28
CA ALA A 99 -10.94 -3.20 -11.22
C ALA A 99 -10.29 -3.53 -12.57
N GLN A 100 -9.10 -4.11 -12.54
CA GLN A 100 -8.33 -4.48 -13.74
C GLN A 100 -8.09 -6.00 -13.78
N PRO A 101 -7.84 -6.61 -14.96
CA PRO A 101 -7.63 -8.06 -15.06
C PRO A 101 -6.28 -8.53 -14.48
N TYR A 102 -5.40 -7.60 -14.09
CA TYR A 102 -4.07 -7.90 -13.58
C TYR A 102 -4.06 -7.95 -12.03
N ALA A 103 -3.03 -8.60 -11.47
CA ALA A 103 -2.86 -8.68 -10.02
C ALA A 103 -2.31 -7.39 -9.41
N TYR A 104 -1.44 -6.70 -10.15
CA TYR A 104 -0.76 -5.50 -9.67
C TYR A 104 -0.33 -4.60 -10.84
N GLU A 105 -0.11 -3.33 -10.53
CA GLU A 105 0.52 -2.33 -11.40
C GLU A 105 1.61 -1.64 -10.59
N ILE A 106 2.78 -1.41 -11.19
CA ILE A 106 3.88 -0.70 -10.53
C ILE A 106 4.68 0.09 -11.56
N ASP A 107 4.85 1.38 -11.29
CA ASP A 107 5.53 2.33 -12.16
C ASP A 107 6.50 3.18 -11.35
N LEU A 108 7.67 3.43 -11.93
CA LEU A 108 8.60 4.43 -11.42
C LEU A 108 8.27 5.78 -12.06
N GLY A 109 8.38 6.86 -11.31
CA GLY A 109 8.10 8.20 -11.80
C GLY A 109 8.71 9.27 -10.91
N THR A 110 8.54 10.53 -11.31
CA THR A 110 8.91 11.67 -10.47
C THR A 110 7.68 12.42 -10.00
N MET A 111 7.76 12.94 -8.78
CA MET A 111 6.78 13.88 -8.21
C MET A 111 7.45 15.23 -7.98
N GLN A 112 6.71 16.31 -8.18
CA GLN A 112 7.19 17.66 -7.90
C GLN A 112 6.42 18.25 -6.72
N SER A 113 7.13 18.64 -5.67
CA SER A 113 6.54 19.33 -4.52
C SER A 113 6.14 20.76 -4.89
N ALA A 114 5.23 21.36 -4.10
CA ALA A 114 4.82 22.75 -4.23
C ALA A 114 5.99 23.75 -4.22
N ASN A 115 7.12 23.40 -3.60
CA ASN A 115 8.34 24.23 -3.60
C ASN A 115 9.25 24.02 -4.82
N GLY A 116 8.82 23.24 -5.81
CA GLY A 116 9.58 22.94 -7.03
C GLY A 116 10.55 21.76 -6.91
N SER A 117 10.76 21.19 -5.73
CA SER A 117 11.68 20.05 -5.52
C SER A 117 11.14 18.79 -6.20
N ARG A 118 12.02 18.04 -6.87
CA ARG A 118 11.68 16.81 -7.60
C ARG A 118 12.11 15.59 -6.81
N TYR A 119 11.14 14.72 -6.53
CA TYR A 119 11.31 13.47 -5.79
C TYR A 119 11.14 12.28 -6.72
N LEU A 120 11.88 11.21 -6.43
CA LEU A 120 11.65 9.91 -7.06
C LEU A 120 10.54 9.20 -6.30
N ALA A 121 9.53 8.73 -7.03
CA ALA A 121 8.37 8.05 -6.46
C ALA A 121 8.04 6.77 -7.24
N VAL A 122 7.45 5.83 -6.51
CA VAL A 122 6.87 4.62 -7.09
C VAL A 122 5.37 4.68 -6.91
N ARG A 123 4.65 4.63 -8.03
CA ARG A 123 3.20 4.46 -8.06
C ARG A 123 2.92 2.97 -8.14
N MET A 124 2.07 2.46 -7.28
CA MET A 124 1.71 1.05 -7.29
C MET A 124 0.26 0.82 -6.93
N ARG A 125 -0.31 -0.22 -7.51
CA ARG A 125 -1.64 -0.71 -7.21
C ARG A 125 -1.54 -2.20 -6.96
N LEU A 126 -1.89 -2.63 -5.75
CA LEU A 126 -1.81 -4.02 -5.34
C LEU A 126 -3.22 -4.62 -5.31
N LEU A 127 -3.40 -5.83 -5.83
CA LEU A 127 -4.71 -6.49 -5.95
C LEU A 127 -5.69 -5.68 -6.83
N SER A 128 -5.23 -5.18 -7.97
CA SER A 128 -6.04 -4.28 -8.82
C SER A 128 -7.32 -4.93 -9.35
N TYR A 129 -7.39 -6.26 -9.43
CA TYR A 129 -8.62 -7.01 -9.72
C TYR A 129 -9.72 -6.91 -8.63
N LEU A 130 -9.38 -6.46 -7.42
CA LEU A 130 -10.35 -6.19 -6.33
C LEU A 130 -10.80 -4.73 -6.27
N GLY A 131 -10.40 -3.88 -7.23
CA GLY A 131 -10.76 -2.46 -7.20
C GLY A 131 -10.09 -1.70 -6.05
N THR A 132 -8.85 -2.06 -5.70
CA THR A 132 -8.08 -1.39 -4.64
C THR A 132 -7.60 0.01 -5.04
N PRO A 133 -7.28 0.88 -4.08
CA PRO A 133 -6.72 2.20 -4.38
C PRO A 133 -5.30 2.09 -4.93
N VAL A 134 -4.87 3.18 -5.57
CA VAL A 134 -3.48 3.36 -5.99
C VAL A 134 -2.71 4.01 -4.84
N TYR A 135 -1.53 3.47 -4.57
CA TYR A 135 -0.59 3.97 -3.59
C TYR A 135 0.58 4.66 -4.29
N THR A 136 1.14 5.68 -3.67
CA THR A 136 2.35 6.33 -4.15
C THR A 136 3.33 6.48 -3.01
N VAL A 137 4.58 6.11 -3.27
CA VAL A 137 5.63 6.08 -2.26
C VAL A 137 6.83 6.87 -2.75
N ILE A 138 7.26 7.87 -1.98
CA ILE A 138 8.52 8.58 -2.23
C ILE A 138 9.68 7.66 -1.85
N VAL A 139 10.55 7.36 -2.82
CA VAL A 139 11.73 6.51 -2.63
C VAL A 139 13.03 7.31 -2.56
N GLY A 140 13.09 8.54 -3.11
CA GLY A 140 14.28 9.39 -3.07
C GLY A 140 14.02 10.90 -3.23
N ASP A 141 14.95 11.75 -2.79
CA ASP A 141 14.80 13.21 -2.63
C ASP A 141 15.55 14.11 -3.63
N ARG A 142 16.38 13.54 -4.52
CA ARG A 142 17.10 14.28 -5.56
C ARG A 142 17.21 13.45 -6.81
N PHE A 143 16.16 13.46 -7.63
CA PHE A 143 16.21 12.80 -8.94
C PHE A 143 16.62 13.80 -10.02
N GLU A 144 17.91 13.83 -10.34
CA GLU A 144 18.50 14.63 -11.42
C GLU A 144 18.59 13.87 -12.75
N GLY A 145 18.21 12.58 -12.77
CA GLY A 145 18.23 11.74 -13.96
C GLY A 145 17.06 11.99 -14.91
N ASP A 146 17.18 11.47 -16.14
CA ASP A 146 16.06 11.35 -17.08
C ASP A 146 15.48 9.93 -16.99
N LEU A 147 14.24 9.79 -16.52
CA LEU A 147 13.56 8.49 -16.45
C LEU A 147 13.37 7.86 -17.83
N ALA A 148 13.37 8.65 -18.92
CA ALA A 148 13.27 8.12 -20.28
C ALA A 148 14.52 7.30 -20.68
N SER A 149 15.66 7.53 -20.03
CA SER A 149 16.91 6.81 -20.28
C SER A 149 16.98 5.42 -19.60
N VAL A 150 16.08 5.15 -18.64
CA VAL A 150 16.08 3.92 -17.81
C VAL A 150 15.52 2.71 -18.56
N GLY A 151 14.88 2.91 -19.71
CA GLY A 151 14.41 1.83 -20.58
C GLY A 151 13.16 1.13 -20.03
N HIS A 152 12.17 0.95 -20.92
CA HIS A 152 10.76 0.62 -20.64
C HIS A 152 9.95 1.83 -20.17
N GLY A 153 8.65 1.86 -20.50
CA GLY A 153 7.74 3.02 -20.46
C GLY A 153 7.46 3.70 -19.11
N TYR A 154 8.46 3.84 -18.25
CA TYR A 154 8.45 4.34 -16.88
C TYR A 154 8.59 5.87 -16.76
N ALA A 155 8.19 6.63 -17.79
CA ALA A 155 8.33 8.09 -17.80
C ALA A 155 6.97 8.78 -17.76
N LYS A 156 6.17 8.52 -16.73
CA LYS A 156 4.95 9.29 -16.48
C LYS A 156 5.13 10.19 -15.25
N PRO A 157 4.80 11.49 -15.34
CA PRO A 157 4.72 12.33 -14.15
C PRO A 157 3.64 11.75 -13.24
N ILE A 158 4.01 11.44 -11.99
CA ILE A 158 3.07 10.94 -11.00
C ILE A 158 2.43 12.16 -10.34
N GLN A 159 1.12 12.31 -10.54
CA GLN A 159 0.34 13.40 -9.94
C GLN A 159 -0.40 12.85 -8.72
N VAL A 160 0.08 13.17 -7.52
CA VAL A 160 -0.55 12.71 -6.26
C VAL A 160 -0.45 13.78 -5.20
N ALA A 161 -1.52 13.95 -4.42
CA ALA A 161 -1.54 14.77 -3.22
C ALA A 161 -0.98 13.95 -2.05
N ILE A 162 0.22 14.29 -1.58
CA ILE A 162 0.69 13.85 -0.25
C ILE A 162 0.42 15.01 0.70
N MET A 163 -0.24 14.74 1.82
CA MET A 163 -0.65 15.76 2.79
C MET A 163 0.45 15.95 3.83
N GLY A 164 0.79 17.21 4.09
CA GLY A 164 1.69 17.63 5.16
C GLY A 164 1.06 17.42 6.52
N ASP A 165 1.89 17.51 7.56
CA ASP A 165 1.44 17.42 8.96
C ASP A 165 0.44 18.54 9.34
N ASP A 166 0.42 19.63 8.56
CA ASP A 166 -0.48 20.78 8.64
C ASP A 166 -1.79 20.62 7.84
N GLY A 167 -1.97 19.47 7.17
CA GLY A 167 -3.13 19.23 6.29
C GLY A 167 -3.05 20.01 4.97
N VAL A 168 -1.91 20.61 4.65
CA VAL A 168 -1.66 21.26 3.35
C VAL A 168 -1.04 20.22 2.41
N PRO A 169 -1.50 20.08 1.16
CA PRO A 169 -0.86 19.19 0.21
C PRO A 169 0.59 19.65 -0.05
N ILE A 170 1.56 18.78 0.26
CA ILE A 170 3.00 18.97 0.00
C ILE A 170 3.26 18.93 -1.52
N PHE A 171 2.34 18.34 -2.29
CA PHE A 171 2.35 18.18 -3.74
C PHE A 171 1.00 18.64 -4.29
N SER A 172 1.01 19.62 -5.19
CA SER A 172 -0.19 20.17 -5.81
C SER A 172 -0.57 19.36 -7.06
N ALA A 173 -1.87 19.17 -7.28
CA ALA A 173 -2.38 18.86 -8.61
C ALA A 173 -1.99 20.01 -9.53
N GLY A 174 -1.36 19.70 -10.67
CA GLY A 174 -1.09 20.71 -11.69
C GLY A 174 -2.41 21.15 -12.32
N GLN A 175 -2.67 22.46 -12.29
CA GLN A 175 -3.27 23.19 -13.40
C GLN A 175 -2.29 24.29 -13.81
#